data_AF-A0A6S8DRG3-F1
#
_entry.id   AF-A0A6S8DRG3-F1
#
_cell.length_a   1.000
_cell.length_b   1.000
_cell.length_c   1.000
_cell.angle_alpha   90.00
_cell.angle_beta   90.00
_cell.angle_gamma   90.00
#
_symmetry.space_group_name_H-M   'P 1'
#
loop_
_entity.id
_entity.type
_entity.pdbx_description
1 polymer ?
#
loop_
_entity_poly.entity_id
_entity_poly.type
_entity_poly.pdbx_seq_one_letter_code
_entity_poly.pdbx_strand_id
1 'polypeptide(L)'
;MFLSNMLVSETPTIFELSMSAGLSHGLKPAFEYLLNSLSENTASTTVFNATVWKDELYTTLILLLERYYLSTYEGTFADNFYGLKRERFVNNQQQPMRPQDKASTLFLVALLPYFTDKLVKFHAKITQENASFLQQHDEIENRNSALRLDTFLTLAFAKGFPYARALLDSYLLGFQLLFMFNKTRYYSPLLWMQGIIISRLTADDYRNFSTAEELSHKTSTFLSRMSSKFLRFLRTMLIASALGFKLLEWYYSPENISQRESNNGANAGHNAVPTPLPPRPSPRGVDVPPNPMLCPLCHEVRKNPAVASSGFAFCFSCIQQYVSEHNECPVTCIPCNVKQIRRIYQA
;
A
#
# COMPACT_ATOMS: atom_id res chain seq x y z
N MET A 1 -30.22 -6.35 7.44
CA MET A 1 -31.01 -5.71 6.36
C MET A 1 -30.17 -5.01 5.27
N PHE A 2 -28.86 -4.77 5.44
CA PHE A 2 -28.05 -4.08 4.40
C PHE A 2 -27.61 -4.95 3.21
N LEU A 3 -27.56 -6.28 3.36
CA LEU A 3 -27.07 -7.18 2.29
C LEU A 3 -28.16 -7.57 1.28
N SER A 4 -29.43 -7.56 1.66
CA SER A 4 -30.55 -7.98 0.80
C SER A 4 -30.92 -6.95 -0.28
N ASN A 5 -30.60 -5.67 -0.08
CA ASN A 5 -30.82 -4.62 -1.09
C ASN A 5 -29.69 -4.52 -2.13
N MET A 6 -28.55 -5.21 -1.94
CA MET A 6 -27.47 -5.24 -2.94
C MET A 6 -27.80 -6.07 -4.20
N LEU A 7 -28.91 -6.82 -4.19
CA LEU A 7 -29.36 -7.63 -5.33
C LEU A 7 -30.51 -7.01 -6.12
N VAL A 8 -31.06 -5.86 -5.67
CA VAL A 8 -32.30 -5.30 -6.24
C VAL A 8 -32.05 -4.05 -7.08
N SER A 9 -31.00 -3.27 -6.79
CA SER A 9 -30.69 -2.06 -7.56
C SER A 9 -29.63 -2.31 -8.64
N GLU A 10 -29.92 -1.91 -9.88
CA GLU A 10 -28.97 -1.97 -11.01
C GLU A 10 -27.78 -1.02 -10.84
N THR A 11 -27.97 0.07 -10.08
CA THR A 11 -26.93 1.06 -9.80
C THR A 11 -25.99 0.57 -8.68
N PRO A 12 -24.67 0.60 -8.90
CA PRO A 12 -23.69 0.19 -7.89
C PRO A 12 -23.56 1.23 -6.78
N THR A 13 -23.08 0.79 -5.62
CA THR A 13 -22.79 1.68 -4.50
C THR A 13 -21.47 2.43 -4.70
N ILE A 14 -21.32 3.59 -4.05
CA ILE A 14 -20.03 4.32 -4.07
C ILE A 14 -18.90 3.46 -3.48
N PHE A 15 -19.21 2.59 -2.52
CA PHE A 15 -18.24 1.67 -1.93
C PHE A 15 -17.74 0.66 -2.96
N GLU A 16 -18.62 -0.01 -3.71
CA GLU A 16 -18.24 -0.92 -4.80
C GLU A 16 -17.31 -0.23 -5.82
N LEU A 17 -17.66 1.00 -6.22
CA LEU A 17 -16.89 1.79 -7.16
C LEU A 17 -15.51 2.20 -6.60
N SER A 18 -15.47 2.59 -5.32
CA SER A 18 -14.21 2.93 -4.64
C SER A 18 -13.30 1.72 -4.47
N MET A 19 -13.86 0.53 -4.22
CA MET A 19 -13.11 -0.72 -4.10
C MET A 19 -12.55 -1.16 -5.46
N SER A 20 -13.33 -1.03 -6.54
CA SER A 20 -12.86 -1.24 -7.92
C SER A 20 -11.69 -0.31 -8.25
N ALA A 21 -11.82 0.99 -7.97
CA ALA A 21 -10.74 1.95 -8.19
C ALA A 21 -9.50 1.70 -7.30
N GLY A 22 -9.68 1.22 -6.08
CA GLY A 22 -8.58 0.91 -5.16
C GLY A 22 -7.72 -0.26 -5.66
N LEU A 23 -8.34 -1.29 -6.26
CA LEU A 23 -7.61 -2.45 -6.80
C LEU A 23 -6.66 -2.04 -7.93
N SER A 24 -7.11 -1.17 -8.85
CA SER A 24 -6.26 -0.72 -9.96
C SER A 24 -5.07 0.12 -9.48
N HIS A 25 -5.26 0.96 -8.45
CA HIS A 25 -4.18 1.73 -7.84
C HIS A 25 -3.16 0.84 -7.11
N GLY A 26 -3.59 -0.28 -6.52
CA GLY A 26 -2.71 -1.22 -5.80
C GLY A 26 -1.82 -2.10 -6.70
N LEU A 27 -2.19 -2.30 -7.97
CA LEU A 27 -1.45 -3.19 -8.88
C LEU A 27 -0.03 -2.68 -9.19
N LYS A 28 0.13 -1.37 -9.38
CA LYS A 28 1.43 -0.77 -9.70
C LYS A 28 2.49 -0.98 -8.60
N PRO A 29 2.26 -0.57 -7.34
CA PRO A 29 3.25 -0.79 -6.28
C PRO A 29 3.50 -2.28 -6.02
N ALA A 30 2.49 -3.15 -6.17
CA ALA A 30 2.69 -4.60 -6.07
C ALA A 30 3.62 -5.13 -7.17
N PHE A 31 3.43 -4.68 -8.41
CA PHE A 31 4.31 -5.03 -9.53
C PHE A 31 5.74 -4.54 -9.32
N GLU A 32 5.92 -3.30 -8.86
CA GLU A 32 7.25 -2.76 -8.54
C GLU A 32 7.93 -3.54 -7.41
N TYR A 33 7.20 -3.89 -6.35
CA TYR A 33 7.71 -4.70 -5.26
C TYR A 33 8.17 -6.08 -5.73
N LEU A 34 7.36 -6.75 -6.57
CA LEU A 34 7.71 -8.04 -7.15
C LEU A 34 8.97 -7.96 -8.03
N LEU A 35 9.08 -6.93 -8.89
CA LEU A 35 10.27 -6.75 -9.72
C LEU A 35 11.52 -6.51 -8.87
N ASN A 36 11.43 -5.65 -7.85
CA ASN A 36 12.56 -5.36 -6.97
C ASN A 36 12.97 -6.61 -6.18
N SER A 37 12.02 -7.33 -5.60
CA SER A 37 12.28 -8.58 -4.87
C SER A 37 12.88 -9.67 -5.76
N LEU A 38 12.45 -9.77 -7.03
CA LEU A 38 13.07 -10.67 -8.00
C LEU A 38 14.49 -10.25 -8.37
N SER A 39 14.74 -8.93 -8.47
CA SER A 39 16.06 -8.39 -8.77
C SER A 39 17.08 -8.63 -7.65
N GLU A 40 16.63 -8.62 -6.39
CA GLU A 40 17.48 -8.91 -5.23
C GLU A 40 17.84 -10.40 -5.13
N ASN A 41 16.88 -11.27 -5.44
CA ASN A 41 17.06 -12.72 -5.32
C ASN A 41 17.75 -13.35 -6.54
N THR A 42 17.74 -12.69 -7.71
CA THR A 42 18.25 -13.26 -8.97
C THR A 42 19.23 -12.30 -9.64
N ALA A 43 20.52 -12.68 -9.69
CA ALA A 43 21.59 -11.92 -10.36
C ALA A 43 21.54 -12.01 -11.91
N SER A 44 20.36 -12.03 -12.52
CA SER A 44 20.19 -12.10 -13.96
C SER A 44 20.13 -10.70 -14.57
N THR A 45 20.92 -10.46 -15.62
CA THR A 45 20.94 -9.22 -16.40
C THR A 45 19.58 -8.86 -17.01
N THR A 46 18.72 -9.84 -17.29
CA THR A 46 17.36 -9.62 -17.81
C THR A 46 16.45 -8.96 -16.77
N VAL A 47 16.54 -9.37 -15.50
CA VAL A 47 15.70 -8.84 -14.41
C VAL A 47 16.13 -7.41 -14.06
N PHE A 48 17.44 -7.14 -14.13
CA PHE A 48 17.95 -5.77 -14.00
C PHE A 48 17.42 -4.85 -15.10
N ASN A 49 17.48 -5.28 -16.37
CA ASN A 49 16.91 -4.51 -17.48
C ASN A 49 15.39 -4.30 -17.35
N ALA A 50 14.66 -5.29 -16.83
CA ALA A 50 13.24 -5.16 -16.54
C ALA A 50 12.94 -4.08 -15.48
N THR A 51 13.84 -3.90 -14.50
CA THR A 51 13.70 -2.86 -13.47
C THR A 51 13.88 -1.45 -14.06
N VAL A 52 14.76 -1.29 -15.05
CA VAL A 52 14.96 -0.01 -15.77
C VAL A 52 13.71 0.40 -16.54
N TRP A 53 13.06 -0.56 -17.22
CA TRP A 53 11.87 -0.33 -18.05
C TRP A 53 10.54 -0.60 -17.32
N LYS A 54 10.54 -0.55 -15.98
CA LYS A 54 9.39 -0.95 -15.14
C LYS A 54 8.07 -0.26 -15.50
N ASP A 55 8.09 1.04 -15.80
CA ASP A 55 6.87 1.80 -16.16
C ASP A 55 6.28 1.30 -17.49
N GLU A 56 7.14 1.02 -18.47
CA GLU A 56 6.73 0.59 -19.81
C GLU A 56 6.22 -0.86 -19.78
N LEU A 57 6.88 -1.72 -19.00
CA LEU A 57 6.45 -3.10 -18.77
C LEU A 57 5.10 -3.15 -18.06
N TYR A 58 4.92 -2.37 -16.99
CA TYR A 58 3.65 -2.28 -16.27
C TYR A 58 2.52 -1.81 -17.18
N THR A 59 2.75 -0.73 -17.93
CA THR A 59 1.74 -0.16 -18.84
C THR A 59 1.36 -1.13 -19.94
N THR A 60 2.34 -1.85 -20.50
CA THR A 60 2.10 -2.89 -21.52
C THR A 60 1.27 -4.03 -20.93
N LEU A 61 1.60 -4.49 -19.71
CA LEU A 61 0.86 -5.54 -19.01
C LEU A 61 -0.59 -5.12 -18.76
N ILE A 62 -0.82 -3.94 -18.20
CA ILE A 62 -2.16 -3.40 -17.94
C ILE A 62 -2.93 -3.19 -19.24
N LEU A 63 -2.29 -2.69 -20.30
CA LEU A 63 -2.94 -2.49 -21.60
C LEU A 63 -3.41 -3.82 -22.19
N LEU A 64 -2.61 -4.88 -22.12
CA LEU A 64 -3.01 -6.22 -22.57
C LEU A 64 -4.14 -6.80 -21.73
N LEU A 65 -4.04 -6.64 -20.40
CA LEU A 65 -5.05 -7.09 -19.45
C LEU A 65 -6.39 -6.39 -19.71
N GLU A 66 -6.40 -5.06 -19.70
CA GLU A 66 -7.61 -4.27 -19.91
C GLU A 66 -8.21 -4.46 -21.30
N ARG A 67 -7.38 -4.60 -22.35
CA ARG A 67 -7.86 -4.92 -23.69
C ARG A 67 -8.60 -6.26 -23.73
N TYR A 68 -8.07 -7.28 -23.05
CA TYR A 68 -8.74 -8.58 -22.94
C TYR A 68 -10.09 -8.42 -22.22
N TYR A 69 -10.09 -7.79 -21.04
CA TYR A 69 -11.31 -7.66 -20.23
C TYR A 69 -12.40 -6.80 -20.90
N LEU A 70 -12.05 -5.68 -21.52
CA LEU A 70 -13.02 -4.84 -22.24
C LEU A 70 -13.60 -5.54 -23.48
N SER A 71 -12.81 -6.41 -24.12
CA SER A 71 -13.26 -7.16 -25.29
C SER A 71 -14.21 -8.30 -24.94
N THR A 72 -14.00 -8.96 -23.79
CA THR A 72 -14.74 -10.17 -23.39
C THR A 72 -15.89 -9.90 -22.42
N TYR A 73 -15.72 -9.00 -21.44
CA TYR A 73 -16.64 -8.82 -20.31
C TYR A 73 -17.26 -7.42 -20.21
N GLU A 74 -17.06 -6.56 -21.22
CA GLU A 74 -17.60 -5.20 -21.28
C GLU A 74 -17.30 -4.35 -20.04
N GLY A 75 -16.18 -4.60 -19.39
CA GLY A 75 -15.74 -3.91 -18.18
C GLY A 75 -14.23 -3.93 -18.07
N THR A 76 -13.68 -3.13 -17.17
CA THR A 76 -12.25 -3.22 -16.85
C THR A 76 -11.95 -4.47 -16.03
N PHE A 77 -10.67 -4.81 -15.88
CA PHE A 77 -10.25 -5.89 -14.99
C PHE A 77 -10.80 -5.70 -13.57
N ALA A 78 -10.67 -4.48 -13.04
CA ALA A 78 -11.16 -4.15 -11.71
C ALA A 78 -12.69 -4.22 -11.62
N ASP A 79 -13.41 -3.72 -12.63
CA ASP A 79 -14.87 -3.79 -12.65
C ASP A 79 -15.35 -5.25 -12.64
N ASN A 80 -14.81 -6.13 -13.49
CA ASN A 80 -15.18 -7.54 -13.50
C ASN A 80 -14.82 -8.24 -12.18
N PHE A 81 -13.71 -7.89 -11.54
CA PHE A 81 -13.34 -8.45 -10.24
C PHE A 81 -14.41 -8.18 -9.16
N TYR A 82 -15.04 -7.01 -9.19
CA TYR A 82 -16.12 -6.64 -8.26
C TYR A 82 -17.54 -6.89 -8.81
N GLY A 83 -17.68 -7.62 -9.92
CA GLY A 83 -19.00 -7.93 -10.50
C GLY A 83 -19.70 -6.72 -11.13
N LEU A 84 -18.92 -5.78 -11.68
CA LEU A 84 -19.38 -4.58 -12.36
C LEU A 84 -19.09 -4.66 -13.87
N LYS A 85 -19.96 -4.03 -14.67
CA LYS A 85 -19.83 -3.86 -16.12
C LYS A 85 -20.00 -2.39 -16.51
N ARG A 86 -19.51 -2.04 -17.69
CA ARG A 86 -19.66 -0.72 -18.29
C ARG A 86 -20.64 -0.78 -19.44
N GLU A 87 -21.61 0.11 -19.42
CA GLU A 87 -22.66 0.17 -20.43
C GLU A 87 -22.85 1.60 -20.89
N ARG A 88 -23.26 1.75 -22.14
CA ARG A 88 -23.60 3.06 -22.65
C ARG A 88 -25.03 3.41 -22.26
N PHE A 89 -25.24 4.63 -21.78
CA PHE A 89 -26.57 5.12 -21.45
C PHE A 89 -27.06 6.10 -22.53
N VAL A 90 -27.97 5.64 -23.39
CA VAL A 90 -28.54 6.43 -24.50
C VAL A 90 -30.06 6.30 -24.48
N ASN A 91 -30.78 7.41 -24.62
CA ASN A 91 -32.25 7.41 -24.69
C ASN A 91 -32.92 6.65 -23.54
N ASN A 92 -32.37 6.76 -22.33
CA ASN A 92 -32.84 6.08 -21.13
C ASN A 92 -32.80 4.53 -21.20
N GLN A 93 -32.00 3.98 -22.12
CA GLN A 93 -31.76 2.55 -22.29
C GLN A 93 -30.28 2.21 -22.12
N GLN A 94 -30.00 1.06 -21.53
CA GLN A 94 -28.67 0.46 -21.45
C GLN A 94 -28.34 -0.23 -22.78
N GLN A 95 -27.18 0.08 -23.34
CA GLN A 95 -26.68 -0.53 -24.56
C GLN A 95 -25.24 -1.01 -24.37
N PRO A 96 -24.84 -2.09 -25.06
CA PRO A 96 -23.45 -2.55 -25.01
C PRO A 96 -22.50 -1.49 -25.58
N MET A 97 -21.26 -1.50 -25.09
CA MET A 97 -20.25 -0.52 -25.49
C MET A 97 -19.86 -0.67 -26.96
N ARG A 98 -19.74 0.46 -27.67
CA ARG A 98 -19.20 0.47 -29.04
C ARG A 98 -17.70 0.17 -29.01
N PRO A 99 -17.12 -0.32 -30.12
CA PRO A 99 -15.67 -0.51 -30.21
C PRO A 99 -14.88 0.80 -29.98
N GLN A 100 -15.44 1.95 -30.35
CA GLN A 100 -14.87 3.27 -30.07
C GLN A 100 -14.85 3.60 -28.57
N ASP A 101 -15.95 3.28 -27.86
CA ASP A 101 -16.08 3.47 -26.42
C ASP A 101 -15.10 2.55 -25.67
N LYS A 102 -14.91 1.32 -26.15
CA LYS A 102 -13.91 0.36 -25.64
C LYS A 102 -12.48 0.88 -25.83
N ALA A 103 -12.15 1.43 -27.01
CA ALA A 103 -10.84 2.02 -27.27
C ALA A 103 -10.57 3.29 -26.43
N SER A 104 -11.58 4.16 -26.29
CA SER A 104 -11.50 5.36 -25.44
C SER A 104 -11.32 4.98 -23.97
N THR A 105 -12.08 3.99 -23.49
CA THR A 105 -11.95 3.46 -22.13
C THR A 105 -10.57 2.87 -21.89
N LEU A 106 -10.05 2.09 -22.84
CA LEU A 106 -8.70 1.53 -22.76
C LEU A 106 -7.64 2.65 -22.65
N PHE A 107 -7.77 3.71 -23.44
CA PHE A 107 -6.88 4.87 -23.35
C PHE A 107 -6.96 5.53 -21.96
N LEU A 108 -8.16 5.79 -21.44
CA LEU A 108 -8.33 6.47 -20.15
C LEU A 108 -7.91 5.63 -18.94
N VAL A 109 -8.01 4.30 -19.02
CA VAL A 109 -7.69 3.41 -17.89
C VAL A 109 -6.24 2.94 -17.91
N ALA A 110 -5.66 2.71 -19.09
CA ALA A 110 -4.28 2.20 -19.20
C ALA A 110 -3.25 3.29 -19.53
N LEU A 111 -3.53 4.16 -20.51
CA LEU A 111 -2.54 5.12 -21.03
C LEU A 111 -2.56 6.45 -20.27
N LEU A 112 -3.73 6.97 -19.91
CA LEU A 112 -3.84 8.21 -19.16
C LEU A 112 -3.07 8.14 -17.82
N PRO A 113 -3.18 7.07 -17.00
CA PRO A 113 -2.40 6.97 -15.76
C PRO A 113 -0.88 6.98 -16.01
N TYR A 114 -0.42 6.34 -17.07
CA TYR A 114 0.99 6.38 -17.48
C TYR A 114 1.47 7.81 -17.75
N PHE A 115 0.69 8.58 -18.53
CA PHE A 115 1.04 9.98 -18.80
C PHE A 115 0.98 10.84 -17.53
N THR A 116 -0.03 10.64 -16.67
CA THR A 116 -0.09 11.37 -15.41
C THR A 116 1.09 11.06 -14.51
N ASP A 117 1.53 9.80 -14.47
CA ASP A 117 2.70 9.40 -13.69
C ASP A 117 4.00 9.99 -14.24
N LYS A 118 4.17 10.00 -15.57
CA LYS A 118 5.32 10.67 -16.20
C LYS A 118 5.31 12.18 -15.95
N LEU A 119 4.14 12.82 -16.00
CA LEU A 119 3.98 14.25 -15.69
C LEU A 119 4.34 14.56 -14.23
N VAL A 120 3.89 13.73 -13.28
CA VAL A 120 4.23 13.88 -11.87
C VAL A 120 5.74 13.70 -11.65
N LYS A 121 6.37 12.69 -12.26
CA LYS A 121 7.83 12.51 -12.19
C LYS A 121 8.59 13.69 -12.81
N PHE A 122 8.11 14.23 -13.92
CA PHE A 122 8.69 15.40 -14.57
C PHE A 122 8.55 16.65 -13.70
N HIS A 123 7.39 16.87 -13.09
CA HIS A 123 7.18 17.95 -12.13
C HIS A 123 8.10 17.83 -10.91
N ALA A 124 8.26 16.62 -10.36
CA ALA A 124 9.18 16.38 -9.25
C ALA A 124 10.63 16.72 -9.62
N LYS A 125 11.08 16.32 -10.82
CA LYS A 125 12.42 16.63 -11.34
C LYS A 125 12.65 18.14 -11.47
N ILE A 126 11.73 18.86 -12.13
CA ILE A 126 11.81 20.32 -12.29
C ILE A 126 11.80 21.02 -10.94
N THR A 127 10.94 20.58 -10.02
CA THR A 127 10.83 21.20 -8.69
C THR A 127 12.12 21.02 -7.89
N GLN A 128 12.77 19.86 -7.99
CA GLN A 128 14.06 19.59 -7.35
C GLN A 128 15.20 20.43 -7.97
N GLU A 129 15.27 20.51 -9.30
CA GLU A 129 16.24 21.35 -10.00
C GLU A 129 16.07 22.82 -9.60
N ASN A 130 14.84 23.35 -9.65
CA ASN A 130 14.53 24.72 -9.26
C ASN A 130 14.87 25.02 -7.78
N ALA A 131 14.64 24.06 -6.87
CA ALA A 131 15.02 24.24 -5.47
C ALA A 131 16.55 24.40 -5.31
N SER A 132 17.34 23.63 -6.07
CA SER A 132 18.80 23.79 -6.08
C SER A 132 19.26 25.11 -6.72
N PHE A 133 18.58 25.57 -7.78
CA PHE A 133 18.88 26.85 -8.41
C PHE A 133 18.56 28.04 -7.50
N LEU A 134 17.42 28.04 -6.79
CA LEU A 134 17.04 29.12 -5.87
C LEU A 134 18.00 29.27 -4.68
N GLN A 135 18.73 28.21 -4.32
CA GLN A 135 19.75 28.26 -3.27
C GLN A 135 21.09 28.84 -3.77
N GLN A 136 21.29 28.94 -5.09
CA GLN A 136 22.52 29.39 -5.72
C GLN A 136 22.38 30.76 -6.42
N HIS A 137 21.15 31.30 -6.53
CA HIS A 137 20.84 32.44 -7.42
C HIS A 137 20.92 33.85 -6.81
N ASP A 138 21.38 34.02 -5.57
CA ASP A 138 21.68 35.36 -5.03
C ASP A 138 22.86 36.06 -5.76
N GLU A 139 23.58 35.39 -6.68
CA GLU A 139 24.77 35.94 -7.35
C GLU A 139 24.70 36.16 -8.87
N ILE A 140 23.64 35.77 -9.59
CA ILE A 140 23.66 35.74 -11.08
C ILE A 140 22.46 36.51 -11.70
N GLU A 141 22.34 37.80 -11.41
CA GLU A 141 21.29 38.68 -11.97
C GLU A 141 21.66 39.29 -13.34
N ASN A 142 22.47 38.65 -14.20
CA ASN A 142 22.89 39.36 -15.42
C ASN A 142 23.34 38.55 -16.65
N ARG A 143 22.60 37.53 -17.11
CA ARG A 143 22.84 36.99 -18.46
C ARG A 143 21.61 36.39 -19.15
N ASN A 144 21.15 37.11 -20.17
CA ASN A 144 20.44 36.67 -21.38
C ASN A 144 18.89 36.64 -21.36
N SER A 145 18.30 37.50 -22.18
CA SER A 145 16.87 37.69 -22.43
C SER A 145 16.17 36.51 -23.14
N ALA A 146 16.91 35.61 -23.81
CA ALA A 146 16.36 34.43 -24.47
C ALA A 146 16.09 33.26 -23.50
N LEU A 147 16.71 33.22 -22.33
CA LEU A 147 16.39 32.26 -21.27
C LEU A 147 15.08 32.60 -20.53
N ARG A 148 14.50 33.80 -20.75
CA ARG A 148 13.41 34.30 -19.91
C ARG A 148 12.11 33.51 -20.08
N LEU A 149 11.78 33.07 -21.30
CA LEU A 149 10.51 32.39 -21.56
C LEU A 149 10.54 30.93 -21.08
N ASP A 150 11.62 30.20 -21.32
CA ASP A 150 11.76 28.81 -20.87
C ASP A 150 11.84 28.72 -19.33
N THR A 151 12.63 29.60 -18.71
CA THR A 151 12.67 29.70 -17.24
C THR A 151 11.32 30.15 -16.66
N PHE A 152 10.60 31.05 -17.33
CA PHE A 152 9.26 31.45 -16.91
C PHE A 152 8.25 30.30 -17.04
N LEU A 153 8.26 29.56 -18.16
CA LEU A 153 7.35 28.43 -18.40
C LEU A 153 7.61 27.29 -17.42
N THR A 154 8.87 26.95 -17.14
CA THR A 154 9.23 25.91 -16.17
C THR A 154 8.85 26.31 -14.74
N LEU A 155 9.06 27.57 -14.36
CA LEU A 155 8.63 28.10 -13.05
C LEU A 155 7.10 28.16 -12.94
N ALA A 156 6.41 28.62 -13.98
CA ALA A 156 4.96 28.66 -14.05
C ALA A 156 4.35 27.26 -13.99
N PHE A 157 4.96 26.28 -14.66
CA PHE A 157 4.58 24.87 -14.57
C PHE A 157 4.81 24.31 -13.17
N ALA A 158 5.99 24.52 -12.58
CA ALA A 158 6.32 24.04 -11.23
C ALA A 158 5.34 24.57 -10.18
N LYS A 159 4.98 25.85 -10.26
CA LYS A 159 4.03 26.51 -9.34
C LYS A 159 2.58 26.18 -9.68
N GLY A 160 2.21 26.06 -10.95
CA GLY A 160 0.83 25.89 -11.42
C GLY A 160 0.32 24.45 -11.38
N PHE A 161 1.19 23.46 -11.60
CA PHE A 161 0.85 22.04 -11.59
C PHE A 161 0.09 21.57 -10.33
N PRO A 162 0.52 21.88 -9.08
CA PRO A 162 -0.23 21.45 -7.89
C PRO A 162 -1.64 22.04 -7.82
N TYR A 163 -1.84 23.30 -8.23
CA TYR A 163 -3.17 23.90 -8.29
C TYR A 163 -4.04 23.27 -9.37
N ALA A 164 -3.48 23.01 -10.55
CA ALA A 164 -4.19 22.33 -11.63
C ALA A 164 -4.63 20.92 -11.19
N ARG A 165 -3.73 20.17 -10.51
CA ARG A 165 -4.06 18.85 -9.97
C ARG A 165 -5.13 18.93 -8.89
N ALA A 166 -5.01 19.86 -7.95
CA ALA A 166 -6.00 20.08 -6.90
C ALA A 166 -7.38 20.42 -7.47
N LEU A 167 -7.46 21.24 -8.53
CA LEU A 167 -8.71 21.55 -9.22
C LEU A 167 -9.32 20.31 -9.89
N LEU A 168 -8.51 19.48 -10.55
CA LEU A 168 -8.97 18.24 -11.17
C LEU A 168 -9.49 17.23 -10.13
N ASP A 169 -8.76 17.04 -9.04
CA ASP A 169 -9.16 16.13 -7.96
C ASP A 169 -10.40 16.67 -7.21
N SER A 170 -10.51 18.00 -7.03
CA SER A 170 -11.71 18.64 -6.49
C SER A 170 -12.93 18.45 -7.40
N TYR A 171 -12.73 18.55 -8.72
CA TYR A 171 -13.79 18.30 -9.70
C TYR A 171 -14.26 16.84 -9.69
N LEU A 172 -13.33 15.89 -9.59
CA LEU A 172 -13.63 14.47 -9.42
C LEU A 172 -14.42 14.21 -8.12
N LEU A 173 -13.99 14.79 -7.00
CA LEU A 173 -14.68 14.68 -5.72
C LEU A 173 -16.09 15.27 -5.78
N GLY A 174 -16.26 16.40 -6.49
CA GLY A 174 -17.58 16.96 -6.79
C GLY A 174 -18.49 15.95 -7.47
N PHE A 175 -18.02 15.28 -8.54
CA PHE A 175 -18.79 14.24 -9.22
C PHE A 175 -19.15 13.06 -8.31
N GLN A 176 -18.23 12.62 -7.46
CA GLN A 176 -18.48 11.55 -6.49
C GLN A 176 -19.56 11.95 -5.46
N LEU A 177 -19.55 13.21 -5.00
CA LEU A 177 -20.60 13.73 -4.13
C LEU A 177 -21.96 13.82 -4.84
N LEU A 178 -21.99 14.33 -6.08
CA LEU A 178 -23.22 14.35 -6.87
C LEU A 178 -23.78 12.93 -7.10
N PHE A 179 -22.90 11.96 -7.33
CA PHE A 179 -23.27 10.55 -7.45
C PHE A 179 -23.85 10.01 -6.15
N MET A 180 -23.22 10.32 -5.01
CA MET A 180 -23.69 9.92 -3.68
C MET A 180 -25.09 10.49 -3.34
N PHE A 181 -25.38 11.74 -3.76
CA PHE A 181 -26.70 12.35 -3.63
C PHE A 181 -27.70 11.94 -4.73
N ASN A 182 -27.35 10.94 -5.55
CA ASN A 182 -28.17 10.44 -6.67
C ASN A 182 -28.60 11.54 -7.67
N LYS A 183 -27.81 12.63 -7.77
CA LYS A 183 -28.03 13.70 -8.77
C LYS A 183 -27.44 13.34 -10.12
N THR A 184 -26.38 12.52 -10.13
CA THR A 184 -25.73 12.01 -11.35
C THR A 184 -25.65 10.49 -11.29
N ARG A 185 -25.74 9.83 -12.44
CA ARG A 185 -25.46 8.39 -12.59
C ARG A 185 -23.97 8.09 -12.83
N TYR A 186 -23.17 9.13 -12.99
CA TYR A 186 -21.76 9.04 -13.36
C TYR A 186 -20.87 9.26 -12.14
N TYR A 187 -20.00 8.29 -11.87
CA TYR A 187 -19.05 8.33 -10.76
C TYR A 187 -17.86 9.27 -11.00
N SER A 188 -17.41 9.37 -12.25
CA SER A 188 -16.29 10.23 -12.63
C SER A 188 -16.68 11.13 -13.82
N PRO A 189 -16.07 12.33 -13.94
CA PRO A 189 -16.34 13.23 -15.05
C PRO A 189 -15.91 12.65 -16.39
N LEU A 190 -14.93 11.74 -16.38
CA LEU A 190 -14.46 11.04 -17.58
C LEU A 190 -15.52 10.09 -18.14
N LEU A 191 -16.21 9.36 -17.25
CA LEU A 191 -17.33 8.50 -17.62
C LEU A 191 -18.53 9.31 -18.13
N TRP A 192 -18.79 10.46 -17.51
CA TRP A 192 -19.81 11.40 -17.99
C TRP A 192 -19.52 11.89 -19.40
N MET A 193 -18.27 12.28 -19.69
CA MET A 193 -17.85 12.71 -21.03
C MET A 193 -17.99 11.60 -22.08
N GLN A 194 -17.75 10.34 -21.70
CA GLN A 194 -17.95 9.18 -22.58
C GLN A 194 -19.41 8.73 -22.70
N GLY A 195 -20.31 9.16 -21.80
CA GLY A 195 -21.68 8.65 -21.73
C GLY A 195 -21.77 7.19 -21.30
N ILE A 196 -20.79 6.72 -20.51
CA ILE A 196 -20.71 5.34 -20.01
C ILE A 196 -21.11 5.35 -18.53
N ILE A 197 -22.02 4.45 -18.17
CA ILE A 197 -22.41 4.17 -16.80
C ILE A 197 -21.81 2.83 -16.35
N ILE A 198 -21.63 2.68 -15.04
CA ILE A 198 -21.23 1.42 -14.43
C ILE A 198 -22.48 0.78 -13.83
N SER A 199 -22.72 -0.47 -14.19
CA SER A 199 -23.87 -1.28 -13.75
C SER A 199 -23.36 -2.58 -13.11
N ARG A 200 -24.17 -3.23 -12.26
CA ARG A 200 -23.83 -4.57 -11.75
C ARG A 200 -24.02 -5.63 -12.84
N LEU A 201 -23.22 -6.70 -12.79
CA LEU A 201 -23.44 -7.88 -13.64
C LEU A 201 -24.74 -8.58 -13.24
N THR A 202 -25.56 -8.88 -14.24
CA THR A 202 -26.79 -9.65 -14.11
C THR A 202 -26.53 -11.12 -14.45
N ALA A 203 -27.37 -12.04 -13.98
CA ALA A 203 -27.27 -13.47 -14.30
C ALA A 203 -27.24 -13.75 -15.82
N ASP A 204 -28.00 -12.98 -16.60
CA ASP A 204 -28.00 -13.08 -18.06
C ASP A 204 -26.67 -12.66 -18.70
N ASP A 205 -25.96 -11.70 -18.09
CA ASP A 205 -24.63 -11.30 -18.58
C ASP A 205 -23.61 -12.44 -18.41
N TYR A 206 -23.63 -13.13 -17.26
CA TYR A 206 -22.77 -14.29 -17.04
C TYR A 206 -23.01 -15.40 -18.08
N ARG A 207 -24.27 -15.62 -18.45
CA ARG A 207 -24.63 -16.59 -19.50
C ARG A 207 -24.09 -16.14 -20.85
N ASN A 208 -24.30 -14.88 -21.22
CA ASN A 208 -23.82 -14.32 -22.48
C ASN A 208 -22.29 -14.38 -22.60
N PHE A 209 -21.55 -14.08 -21.52
CA PHE A 209 -20.09 -14.17 -21.50
C PHE A 209 -19.60 -15.62 -21.64
N SER A 210 -20.27 -16.58 -20.98
CA SER A 210 -19.92 -17.99 -21.11
C SER A 210 -20.10 -18.50 -22.55
N THR A 211 -21.20 -18.12 -23.21
CA THR A 211 -21.46 -18.48 -24.61
C THR A 211 -20.46 -17.80 -25.57
N ALA A 212 -20.13 -16.53 -25.31
CA ALA A 212 -19.15 -15.79 -26.10
C ALA A 212 -17.74 -16.39 -25.96
N GLU A 213 -17.35 -16.83 -24.77
CA GLU A 213 -16.09 -17.54 -24.53
C GLU A 213 -16.00 -18.84 -25.30
N GLU A 214 -17.06 -19.66 -25.28
CA GLU A 214 -17.12 -20.94 -26.02
C GLU A 214 -16.96 -20.71 -27.53
N LEU A 215 -17.64 -19.69 -28.07
CA LEU A 215 -17.58 -19.34 -29.49
C LEU A 215 -16.20 -18.79 -29.89
N SER A 216 -15.59 -17.96 -29.03
CA SER A 216 -14.25 -17.43 -29.22
C SER A 216 -13.20 -18.55 -29.20
N HIS A 217 -13.32 -19.51 -28.27
CA HIS A 217 -12.39 -20.64 -28.16
C HIS A 217 -12.38 -21.53 -29.42
N LYS A 218 -13.53 -21.63 -30.09
CA LYS A 218 -13.70 -22.39 -31.34
C LYS A 218 -13.06 -21.69 -32.56
N THR A 219 -13.02 -20.36 -32.56
CA THR A 219 -12.58 -19.52 -33.69
C THR A 219 -11.16 -18.95 -33.56
N SER A 220 -10.60 -18.97 -32.35
CA SER A 220 -9.31 -18.35 -31.99
C SER A 220 -8.08 -19.18 -32.41
N THR A 221 -7.05 -18.49 -32.92
CA THR A 221 -5.74 -19.05 -33.25
C THR A 221 -4.97 -19.54 -32.01
N PHE A 222 -4.05 -20.49 -32.19
CA PHE A 222 -3.29 -21.13 -31.10
C PHE A 222 -2.64 -20.14 -30.11
N LEU A 223 -2.13 -19.00 -30.60
CA LEU A 223 -1.49 -17.97 -29.77
C LEU A 223 -2.47 -17.23 -28.84
N SER A 224 -3.71 -16.99 -29.28
CA SER A 224 -4.76 -16.36 -28.45
C SER A 224 -5.43 -17.35 -27.49
N ARG A 225 -5.41 -18.65 -27.80
CA ARG A 225 -5.75 -19.72 -26.85
C ARG A 225 -4.73 -19.83 -25.71
N MET A 226 -3.44 -19.67 -26.01
CA MET A 226 -2.38 -19.70 -24.99
C MET A 226 -2.47 -18.49 -24.06
N SER A 227 -2.65 -17.28 -24.61
CA SER A 227 -2.73 -16.05 -23.80
C SER A 227 -3.99 -16.00 -22.92
N SER A 228 -5.15 -16.45 -23.40
CA SER A 228 -6.37 -16.51 -22.59
C SER A 228 -6.31 -17.57 -21.48
N LYS A 229 -5.61 -18.70 -21.70
CA LYS A 229 -5.33 -19.66 -20.61
C LYS A 229 -4.36 -19.09 -19.60
N PHE A 230 -3.31 -18.40 -20.05
CA PHE A 230 -2.33 -17.75 -19.18
C PHE A 230 -2.96 -16.65 -18.33
N LEU A 231 -3.80 -15.78 -18.90
CA LEU A 231 -4.51 -14.73 -18.16
C LEU A 231 -5.51 -15.30 -17.15
N ARG A 232 -6.19 -16.40 -17.48
CA ARG A 232 -7.06 -17.12 -16.52
C ARG A 232 -6.26 -17.73 -15.37
N PHE A 233 -5.12 -18.35 -15.67
CA PHE A 233 -4.20 -18.86 -14.65
C PHE A 233 -3.63 -17.75 -13.76
N LEU A 234 -3.28 -16.60 -14.36
CA LEU A 234 -2.80 -15.44 -13.61
C LEU A 234 -3.88 -14.88 -12.67
N ARG A 235 -5.13 -14.82 -13.13
CA ARG A 235 -6.28 -14.41 -12.29
C ARG A 235 -6.46 -15.34 -11.09
N THR A 236 -6.46 -16.66 -11.32
CA THR A 236 -6.65 -17.63 -10.22
C THR A 236 -5.46 -17.61 -9.27
N MET A 237 -4.23 -17.48 -9.77
CA MET A 237 -3.03 -17.32 -8.94
C MET A 237 -3.05 -16.03 -8.13
N LEU A 238 -3.52 -14.91 -8.67
CA LEU A 238 -3.62 -13.65 -7.95
C LEU A 238 -4.62 -13.77 -6.79
N ILE A 239 -5.80 -14.36 -7.04
CA ILE A 239 -6.80 -14.60 -6.00
C ILE A 239 -6.25 -15.57 -4.93
N ALA A 240 -5.63 -16.67 -5.34
CA ALA A 240 -5.02 -17.65 -4.44
C ALA A 240 -3.87 -17.05 -3.62
N SER A 241 -3.06 -16.18 -4.22
CA SER A 241 -1.96 -15.47 -3.56
C SER A 241 -2.48 -14.46 -2.54
N ALA A 242 -3.51 -13.67 -2.89
CA ALA A 242 -4.12 -12.72 -1.94
C ALA A 242 -4.73 -13.45 -0.72
N LEU A 243 -5.43 -14.56 -0.96
CA LEU A 243 -5.96 -15.41 0.10
C LEU A 243 -4.85 -16.07 0.91
N GLY A 244 -3.81 -16.58 0.25
CA GLY A 244 -2.65 -17.18 0.88
C GLY A 244 -1.89 -16.19 1.74
N PHE A 245 -1.68 -14.96 1.27
CA PHE A 245 -1.06 -13.88 2.00
C PHE A 245 -1.90 -13.48 3.22
N LYS A 246 -3.23 -13.33 3.07
CA LYS A 246 -4.11 -13.07 4.22
C LYS A 246 -4.12 -14.21 5.23
N LEU A 247 -4.02 -15.45 4.75
CA LEU A 247 -3.89 -16.64 5.60
C LEU A 247 -2.53 -16.67 6.31
N LEU A 248 -1.45 -16.26 5.65
CA LEU A 248 -0.12 -16.08 6.26
C LEU A 248 -0.14 -14.96 7.30
N GLU A 249 -0.70 -13.81 6.97
CA GLU A 249 -0.87 -12.67 7.88
C GLU A 249 -1.69 -13.07 9.11
N TRP A 250 -2.77 -13.83 8.92
CA TRP A 250 -3.51 -14.44 10.02
C TRP A 250 -2.63 -15.44 10.79
N TYR A 251 -1.95 -16.37 10.12
CA TYR A 251 -1.14 -17.41 10.77
C TYR A 251 0.01 -16.83 11.61
N TYR A 252 0.61 -15.74 11.15
CA TYR A 252 1.68 -15.00 11.81
C TYR A 252 1.19 -13.77 12.59
N SER A 253 -0.12 -13.56 12.70
CA SER A 253 -0.64 -12.45 13.50
C SER A 253 -0.22 -12.66 14.96
N PRO A 254 0.37 -11.65 15.61
CA PRO A 254 0.90 -11.77 16.97
C PRO A 254 -0.17 -12.20 17.99
N GLU A 255 -1.43 -11.90 17.72
CA GLU A 255 -2.58 -12.32 18.52
C GLU A 255 -2.83 -13.84 18.44
N ASN A 256 -2.63 -14.45 17.27
CA ASN A 256 -2.76 -15.90 17.09
C ASN A 256 -1.54 -16.67 17.61
N ILE A 257 -0.35 -16.08 17.53
CA ILE A 257 0.87 -16.64 18.12
C ILE A 257 0.73 -16.66 19.65
N SER A 258 0.35 -15.55 20.26
CA SER A 258 0.12 -15.46 21.70
C SER A 258 -1.04 -16.34 22.19
N GLN A 259 -2.10 -16.51 21.39
CA GLN A 259 -3.20 -17.43 21.72
C GLN A 259 -2.80 -18.92 21.58
N ARG A 260 -1.90 -19.28 20.64
CA ARG A 260 -1.32 -20.64 20.57
C ARG A 260 -0.36 -20.91 21.72
N GLU A 261 0.41 -19.91 22.15
CA GLU A 261 1.23 -19.99 23.36
C GLU A 261 0.38 -20.12 24.63
N SER A 262 -0.73 -19.39 24.72
CA SER A 262 -1.68 -19.48 25.84
C SER A 262 -2.42 -20.82 25.89
N ASN A 263 -2.93 -21.32 24.76
CA ASN A 263 -3.61 -22.62 24.68
C ASN A 263 -2.65 -23.82 24.84
N ASN A 264 -1.39 -23.70 24.39
CA ASN A 264 -0.35 -24.69 24.69
C ASN A 264 0.13 -24.61 26.14
N GLY A 265 -0.16 -23.54 26.87
CA GLY A 265 0.15 -23.38 28.30
C GLY A 265 -0.51 -24.41 29.22
N ALA A 266 -1.59 -25.07 28.77
CA ALA A 266 -2.21 -26.17 29.52
C ALA A 266 -1.49 -27.53 29.36
N ASN A 267 -0.64 -27.68 28.32
CA ASN A 267 0.10 -28.91 28.02
C ASN A 267 1.63 -28.65 27.87
N ALA A 268 2.13 -27.52 28.37
CA ALA A 268 3.52 -27.06 28.24
C ALA A 268 4.49 -27.78 29.21
N GLY A 269 4.44 -29.11 29.28
CA GLY A 269 5.35 -29.90 30.12
C GLY A 269 6.74 -30.12 29.52
N HIS A 270 6.95 -29.91 28.22
CA HIS A 270 8.15 -30.48 27.57
C HIS A 270 8.96 -29.57 26.64
N ASN A 271 8.50 -28.38 26.23
CA ASN A 271 9.27 -27.53 25.29
C ASN A 271 9.22 -26.01 25.55
N ALA A 272 8.72 -25.56 26.71
CA ALA A 272 8.94 -24.17 27.11
C ALA A 272 10.40 -24.06 27.56
N VAL A 273 11.22 -23.29 26.84
CA VAL A 273 12.50 -22.83 27.40
C VAL A 273 12.16 -22.15 28.73
N PRO A 274 12.63 -22.66 29.88
CA PRO A 274 12.29 -22.05 31.16
C PRO A 274 12.73 -20.60 31.10
N THR A 275 11.82 -19.68 31.43
CA THR A 275 12.17 -18.28 31.61
C THR A 275 13.38 -18.22 32.51
N PRO A 276 14.48 -17.54 32.10
CA PRO A 276 15.68 -17.50 32.90
C PRO A 276 15.31 -16.95 34.27
N LEU A 277 15.62 -17.71 35.33
CA LEU A 277 15.31 -17.27 36.69
C LEU A 277 15.95 -15.89 36.91
N PRO A 278 15.24 -14.95 37.56
CA PRO A 278 15.81 -13.63 37.84
C PRO A 278 17.14 -13.79 38.58
N PRO A 279 18.15 -12.97 38.24
CA PRO A 279 19.46 -13.06 38.86
C PRO A 279 19.32 -12.79 40.36
N ARG A 280 19.81 -13.73 41.18
CA ARG A 280 19.76 -13.62 42.63
C ARG A 280 20.74 -12.56 43.13
N PRO A 281 20.43 -11.84 44.22
CA PRO A 281 21.40 -11.00 44.90
C PRO A 281 22.66 -11.79 45.25
N SER A 282 23.83 -11.18 45.04
CA SER A 282 25.11 -11.77 45.41
C SER A 282 25.30 -11.66 46.93
N PRO A 283 25.91 -12.64 47.61
CA PRO A 283 26.29 -12.51 49.03
C PRO A 283 27.23 -11.32 49.30
N ARG A 284 27.87 -10.79 48.24
CA ARG A 284 28.77 -9.63 48.29
C ARG A 284 28.09 -8.32 47.85
N GLY A 285 26.84 -8.40 47.40
CA GLY A 285 26.09 -7.25 46.93
C GLY A 285 25.43 -6.51 48.09
N VAL A 286 24.92 -5.32 47.78
CA VAL A 286 24.11 -4.52 48.70
C VAL A 286 22.75 -5.20 48.88
N ASP A 287 22.27 -5.23 50.12
CA ASP A 287 20.96 -5.77 50.45
C ASP A 287 19.84 -4.97 49.79
N VAL A 288 18.82 -5.68 49.31
CA VAL A 288 17.64 -5.05 48.72
C VAL A 288 16.67 -4.70 49.85
N PRO A 289 16.25 -3.43 49.99
CA PRO A 289 15.33 -3.04 51.03
C PRO A 289 13.96 -3.75 50.86
N PRO A 290 13.25 -4.04 51.97
CA PRO A 290 11.97 -4.75 51.91
C PRO A 290 10.87 -3.95 51.20
N ASN A 291 10.99 -2.61 51.18
CA ASN A 291 10.10 -1.76 50.43
C ASN A 291 10.64 -1.53 49.01
N PRO A 292 9.94 -1.98 47.95
CA PRO A 292 10.41 -1.87 46.56
C PRO A 292 10.50 -0.43 46.05
N MET A 293 9.90 0.55 46.75
CA MET A 293 9.97 1.96 46.38
C MET A 293 11.29 2.62 46.79
N LEU A 294 12.07 1.96 47.67
CA LEU A 294 13.34 2.48 48.16
C LEU A 294 14.49 2.07 47.24
N CYS A 295 15.49 2.94 47.12
CA CYS A 295 16.73 2.67 46.42
C CYS A 295 17.67 1.83 47.30
N PRO A 296 18.25 0.71 46.83
CA PRO A 296 19.21 -0.06 47.61
C PRO A 296 20.50 0.69 47.98
N LEU A 297 20.87 1.76 47.23
CA LEU A 297 22.08 2.53 47.50
C LEU A 297 21.86 3.65 48.52
N CYS A 298 20.86 4.50 48.32
CA CYS A 298 20.63 5.66 49.19
C CYS A 298 19.53 5.46 50.23
N HIS A 299 18.79 4.34 50.18
CA HIS A 299 17.68 4.01 51.07
C HIS A 299 16.52 5.04 51.12
N GLU A 300 16.52 6.01 50.19
CA GLU A 300 15.42 6.94 49.96
C GLU A 300 14.46 6.43 48.87
N VAL A 301 13.28 7.04 48.79
CA VAL A 301 12.34 6.83 47.69
C VAL A 301 13.02 7.13 46.35
N ARG A 302 12.91 6.20 45.39
CA ARG A 302 13.61 6.29 44.10
C ARG A 302 13.21 7.56 43.32
N LYS A 303 14.16 8.46 43.13
CA LYS A 303 14.05 9.64 42.25
C LYS A 303 14.65 9.30 40.89
N ASN A 304 13.90 9.54 39.81
CA ASN A 304 14.27 9.16 38.43
C ASN A 304 14.72 7.69 38.36
N PRO A 305 13.79 6.73 38.51
CA PRO A 305 14.13 5.32 38.62
C PRO A 305 14.86 4.83 37.37
N ALA A 306 15.92 4.05 37.57
CA ALA A 306 16.71 3.42 36.52
C ALA A 306 17.08 2.00 36.88
N VAL A 307 17.23 1.14 35.87
CA VAL A 307 17.50 -0.29 36.01
C VAL A 307 18.91 -0.61 35.52
N ALA A 308 19.62 -1.44 36.28
CA ALA A 308 20.90 -2.01 35.91
C ALA A 308 20.73 -3.24 34.99
N SER A 309 21.82 -3.74 34.39
CA SER A 309 21.79 -4.92 33.50
C SER A 309 21.20 -6.19 34.14
N SER A 310 21.20 -6.25 35.47
CA SER A 310 20.66 -7.33 36.30
C SER A 310 19.15 -7.22 36.59
N GLY A 311 18.48 -6.14 36.18
CA GLY A 311 17.04 -5.95 36.42
C GLY A 311 16.68 -5.28 37.76
N PHE A 312 17.65 -5.00 38.64
CA PHE A 312 17.41 -4.23 39.87
C PHE A 312 17.30 -2.73 39.61
N ALA A 313 16.40 -2.07 40.35
CA ALA A 313 16.08 -0.66 40.16
C ALA A 313 16.64 0.24 41.27
N PHE A 314 17.13 1.40 40.88
CA PHE A 314 17.83 2.38 41.71
C PHE A 314 17.43 3.81 41.32
N CYS A 315 17.88 4.82 42.06
CA CYS A 315 17.93 6.19 41.57
C CYS A 315 18.95 6.30 40.43
N PHE A 316 18.63 7.02 39.35
CA PHE A 316 19.53 7.16 38.19
C PHE A 316 20.92 7.70 38.58
N SER A 317 20.99 8.73 39.43
CA SER A 317 22.27 9.29 39.91
C SER A 317 23.09 8.28 40.70
N CYS A 318 22.47 7.54 41.62
CA CYS A 318 23.15 6.57 42.47
C CYS A 318 23.75 5.42 41.66
N ILE A 319 22.97 4.82 40.75
CA ILE A 319 23.47 3.68 39.96
C ILE A 319 24.49 4.11 38.92
N GLN A 320 24.33 5.30 38.31
CA GLN A 320 25.30 5.82 37.36
C GLN A 320 26.66 6.07 38.03
N GLN A 321 26.67 6.65 39.23
CA GLN A 321 27.91 6.87 39.99
C GLN A 321 28.58 5.54 40.36
N TYR A 322 27.83 4.61 40.97
CA TYR A 322 28.37 3.32 41.40
C TYR A 322 28.97 2.53 40.23
N VAL A 323 28.22 2.43 39.12
CA VAL A 323 28.66 1.69 37.92
C VAL A 323 29.85 2.36 37.24
N SER A 324 29.97 3.69 37.29
CA SER A 324 31.13 4.40 36.73
C SER A 324 32.44 4.10 37.48
N GLU A 325 32.34 3.82 38.79
CA GLU A 325 33.49 3.52 39.65
C GLU A 325 33.82 2.02 39.66
N HIS A 326 32.80 1.14 39.72
CA HIS A 326 32.99 -0.29 39.98
C HIS A 326 32.73 -1.20 38.75
N ASN A 327 32.13 -0.67 37.67
CA ASN A 327 31.78 -1.42 36.44
C ASN A 327 30.94 -2.70 36.67
N GLU A 328 30.18 -2.75 37.75
CA GLU A 328 29.32 -3.87 38.14
C GLU A 328 28.00 -3.40 38.77
N CYS A 329 27.02 -4.30 38.81
CA CYS A 329 25.77 -4.07 39.53
C CYS A 329 26.00 -4.17 41.06
N PRO A 330 25.55 -3.21 41.88
CA PRO A 330 25.74 -3.23 43.33
C PRO A 330 25.04 -4.39 44.03
N VAL A 331 23.93 -4.93 43.50
CA VAL A 331 23.14 -6.00 44.14
C VAL A 331 23.60 -7.39 43.71
N THR A 332 24.02 -7.55 42.45
CA THR A 332 24.34 -8.88 41.88
C THR A 332 25.81 -9.07 41.55
N CYS A 333 26.63 -8.01 41.59
CA CYS A 333 28.03 -7.98 41.15
C CYS A 333 28.24 -8.48 39.70
N ILE A 334 27.17 -8.47 38.89
CA ILE A 334 27.26 -8.80 37.46
C ILE A 334 27.86 -7.59 36.73
N PRO A 335 28.77 -7.80 35.75
CA PRO A 335 29.31 -6.72 34.95
C PRO A 335 28.22 -5.81 34.37
N CYS A 336 28.35 -4.51 34.61
CA CYS A 336 27.39 -3.51 34.17
C CYS A 336 28.16 -2.27 33.71
N ASN A 337 27.84 -1.75 32.53
CA ASN A 337 28.38 -0.50 32.02
C ASN A 337 27.33 0.62 32.13
N VAL A 338 27.76 1.88 32.23
CA VAL A 338 26.88 3.05 32.23
C VAL A 338 25.93 3.06 31.02
N LYS A 339 26.40 2.60 29.85
CA LYS A 339 25.56 2.48 28.62
C LYS A 339 24.43 1.45 28.74
N GLN A 340 24.52 0.51 29.67
CA GLN A 340 23.51 -0.53 29.88
C GLN A 340 22.41 -0.10 30.87
N ILE A 341 22.59 1.03 31.56
CA ILE A 341 21.57 1.59 32.45
C ILE A 341 20.40 2.10 31.62
N ARG A 342 19.17 1.75 32.02
CA ARG A 342 17.93 2.18 31.36
C ARG A 342 17.07 2.96 32.34
N ARG A 343 16.70 4.19 32.00
CA ARG A 343 15.73 4.98 32.78
C ARG A 343 14.33 4.39 32.58
N ILE A 344 13.58 4.27 33.66
CA ILE A 344 12.17 3.92 33.63
C ILE A 344 11.39 5.23 33.74
N TYR A 345 10.52 5.48 32.76
CA TYR A 345 9.52 6.54 32.85
C TYR A 345 8.22 5.89 33.31
N GLN A 346 7.59 6.45 34.34
CA GLN A 346 6.22 6.06 34.69
C GLN A 346 5.31 6.62 33.58
N ALA A 347 4.46 5.75 33.03
CA ALA A 347 3.45 6.11 32.03
C ALA A 347 2.27 6.84 32.68
#